data_AF-A0AA41XJJ8-F1
#
_entry.id   AF-A0AA41XJJ8-F1
#
_cell.length_a   1.000
_cell.length_b   1.000
_cell.length_c   1.000
_cell.angle_alpha   90.00
_cell.angle_beta   90.00
_cell.angle_gamma   90.00
#
_symmetry.space_group_name_H-M   'P 1'
#
loop_
_entity.id
_entity.type
_entity.pdbx_description
1 polymer ?
#
loop_
_entity_poly.entity_id
_entity_poly.type
_entity_poly.pdbx_seq_one_letter_code
_entity_poly.pdbx_strand_id
1 'polypeptide(L)'
;MMVVEAALSARFRRYRDELALSPGLDFHSLRRSYVTHLIEDGYDALFVQRQVGHEYASTTGLYTSVSSDYRTRTLRRVLDQTITDALNRKAPTP
;
A
#
# COMPACT_ATOMS: atom_id res chain seq x y z
N MET A 1 -19.69 22.05 -2.74
CA MET A 1 -19.65 20.68 -3.31
C MET A 1 -19.90 19.68 -2.19
N MET A 2 -21.16 19.47 -1.79
CA MET A 2 -21.55 18.63 -0.63
C MET A 2 -22.85 17.87 -0.94
N VAL A 3 -22.98 17.37 -2.18
CA VAL A 3 -24.16 16.61 -2.64
C VAL A 3 -23.77 15.25 -3.25
N VAL A 4 -22.51 15.09 -3.68
CA VAL A 4 -22.03 13.87 -4.35
C VAL A 4 -21.77 12.71 -3.37
N GLU A 5 -21.19 12.99 -2.20
CA GLU A 5 -20.77 11.95 -1.26
C GLU A 5 -21.95 11.19 -0.64
N ALA A 6 -23.00 11.91 -0.25
CA ALA A 6 -24.21 11.31 0.32
C ALA A 6 -24.96 10.45 -0.72
N ALA A 7 -25.06 10.93 -1.96
CA ALA A 7 -25.70 10.19 -3.05
C ALA A 7 -24.93 8.90 -3.40
N LEU A 8 -23.60 8.97 -3.44
CA LEU A 8 -22.75 7.81 -3.72
C LEU A 8 -22.82 6.78 -2.59
N SER A 9 -22.78 7.24 -1.34
CA SER A 9 -22.93 6.38 -0.16
C SER A 9 -24.29 5.70 -0.09
N ALA A 10 -25.37 6.42 -0.42
CA ALA A 10 -26.70 5.85 -0.49
C ALA A 10 -26.81 4.77 -1.58
N ARG A 11 -26.25 5.04 -2.78
CA ARG A 11 -26.24 4.07 -3.88
C ARG A 11 -25.43 2.82 -3.52
N PHE A 12 -24.27 3.00 -2.89
CA PHE A 12 -23.43 1.89 -2.47
C PHE A 12 -24.14 0.99 -1.44
N ARG A 13 -24.78 1.59 -0.42
CA ARG A 13 -25.58 0.84 0.56
C ARG A 13 -26.68 0.04 -0.11
N ARG A 14 -27.40 0.65 -1.05
CA ARG A 14 -28.44 -0.04 -1.83
C ARG A 14 -27.88 -1.28 -2.54
N TYR A 15 -26.78 -1.16 -3.27
CA TYR A 15 -26.19 -2.31 -3.97
C TYR A 15 -25.65 -3.38 -3.02
N ARG A 16 -25.04 -2.96 -1.91
CA ARG A 16 -24.57 -3.87 -0.86
C ARG A 16 -25.74 -4.69 -0.29
N ASP A 17 -26.87 -4.04 -0.02
CA ASP A 17 -28.05 -4.70 0.52
C ASP A 17 -28.71 -5.62 -0.53
N GLU A 18 -28.80 -5.19 -1.79
CA GLU A 18 -29.30 -6.00 -2.93
C GLU A 18 -28.45 -7.27 -3.17
N LEU A 19 -27.14 -7.20 -2.91
CA LEU A 19 -26.20 -8.30 -3.04
C LEU A 19 -26.03 -9.13 -1.75
N ALA A 20 -26.81 -8.84 -0.69
CA ALA A 20 -26.71 -9.48 0.62
C ALA A 20 -25.28 -9.45 1.23
N LEU A 21 -24.53 -8.37 0.98
CA LEU A 21 -23.20 -8.16 1.53
C LEU A 21 -23.27 -7.64 2.97
N SER A 22 -22.17 -7.80 3.72
CA SER A 22 -22.08 -7.37 5.13
C SER A 22 -22.44 -5.90 5.31
N PRO A 23 -23.30 -5.54 6.28
CA PRO A 23 -23.67 -4.15 6.59
C PRO A 23 -22.49 -3.27 7.01
N GLY A 24 -21.37 -3.87 7.41
CA GLY A 24 -20.14 -3.16 7.74
C GLY A 24 -19.30 -2.75 6.52
N LEU A 25 -19.66 -3.20 5.31
CA LEU A 25 -18.96 -2.82 4.09
C LEU A 25 -19.31 -1.37 3.71
N ASP A 26 -18.28 -0.57 3.50
CA ASP A 26 -18.32 0.84 3.12
C ASP A 26 -17.16 1.21 2.19
N PHE A 27 -17.14 2.46 1.71
CA PHE A 27 -16.05 2.95 0.85
C PHE A 27 -14.68 2.95 1.54
N HIS A 28 -14.65 3.10 2.87
CA HIS A 28 -13.40 2.95 3.61
C HIS A 28 -12.88 1.53 3.50
N SER A 29 -13.74 0.51 3.64
CA SER A 29 -13.39 -0.90 3.47
C SER A 29 -12.84 -1.22 2.09
N LEU A 30 -13.40 -0.64 1.02
CA LEU A 30 -12.84 -0.75 -0.33
C LEU A 30 -11.44 -0.11 -0.43
N ARG A 31 -11.26 1.09 0.14
CA ARG A 31 -9.94 1.76 0.19
C ARG A 31 -8.91 0.90 0.92
N ARG A 32 -9.29 0.31 2.06
CA ARG A 32 -8.40 -0.55 2.84
C ARG A 32 -7.97 -1.78 2.04
N SER A 33 -8.92 -2.47 1.39
CA SER A 33 -8.62 -3.62 0.52
C SER A 33 -7.70 -3.24 -0.65
N TYR A 34 -7.93 -2.10 -1.31
CA TYR A 34 -7.06 -1.58 -2.37
C TYR A 34 -5.62 -1.34 -1.88
N VAL A 35 -5.45 -0.67 -0.74
CA VAL A 35 -4.13 -0.42 -0.16
C VAL A 35 -3.44 -1.73 0.22
N THR A 36 -4.14 -2.66 0.86
CA THR A 36 -3.58 -3.97 1.22
C THR A 36 -3.06 -4.70 -0.02
N HIS A 37 -3.86 -4.80 -1.08
CA HIS A 37 -3.44 -5.50 -2.31
C HIS A 37 -2.20 -4.87 -2.94
N LEU A 38 -2.12 -3.53 -3.02
CA LEU A 38 -0.92 -2.88 -3.58
C LEU A 38 0.33 -3.16 -2.74
N ILE A 39 0.20 -3.19 -1.42
CA ILE A 39 1.33 -3.49 -0.54
C ILE A 39 1.74 -4.96 -0.64
N GLU A 40 0.79 -5.88 -0.76
CA GLU A 40 1.03 -7.31 -0.97
C GLU A 40 1.70 -7.57 -2.34
N ASP A 41 1.30 -6.85 -3.38
CA ASP A 41 1.89 -6.90 -4.73
C ASP A 41 3.29 -6.24 -4.79
N GLY A 42 3.78 -5.67 -3.69
CA GLY A 42 5.13 -5.12 -3.56
C GLY A 42 5.28 -3.70 -4.11
N TYR A 43 4.19 -2.95 -4.28
CA TYR A 43 4.26 -1.53 -4.63
C TYR A 43 4.89 -0.72 -3.49
N ASP A 44 5.61 0.34 -3.86
CA ASP A 44 6.25 1.22 -2.88
C ASP A 44 5.21 1.90 -1.98
N ALA A 45 5.39 1.77 -0.66
CA ALA A 45 4.42 2.26 0.32
C ALA A 45 4.26 3.79 0.29
N LEU A 46 5.31 4.54 -0.04
CA LEU A 46 5.23 6.00 -0.16
C LEU A 46 4.43 6.40 -1.40
N PHE A 47 4.61 5.67 -2.50
CA PHE A 47 3.78 5.82 -3.69
C PHE A 47 2.29 5.52 -3.40
N VAL A 48 1.99 4.40 -2.72
CA VAL A 48 0.61 4.04 -2.34
C VAL A 48 0.00 5.10 -1.42
N GLN A 49 0.75 5.56 -0.41
CA GLN A 49 0.29 6.59 0.54
C GLN A 49 -0.08 7.91 -0.17
N ARG A 50 0.74 8.35 -1.13
CA ARG A 50 0.49 9.56 -1.91
C ARG A 50 -0.76 9.43 -2.78
N GLN A 51 -0.99 8.25 -3.39
CA GLN A 51 -2.17 8.00 -4.20
C GLN A 51 -3.48 8.09 -3.41
N VAL A 52 -3.51 7.55 -2.18
CA VAL A 52 -4.73 7.59 -1.35
C VAL A 52 -4.92 8.90 -0.60
N GLY A 53 -3.98 9.85 -0.72
CA GLY A 53 -4.06 11.18 -0.13
C GLY A 53 -3.98 11.18 1.40
N HIS A 54 -3.30 10.20 2.00
CA HIS A 54 -3.14 10.15 3.45
C HIS A 54 -2.09 11.17 3.90
N GLU A 55 -2.55 12.27 4.49
CA GLU A 55 -1.72 13.38 5.00
C GLU A 55 -0.80 12.95 6.16
N TYR A 56 -1.18 11.89 6.90
CA TYR A 56 -0.39 11.32 8.00
C TYR A 56 0.02 9.87 7.70
N ALA A 57 1.31 9.54 7.91
CA ALA A 57 1.85 8.20 7.74
C ALA A 57 1.24 7.16 8.70
N SER A 58 0.67 7.61 9.82
CA SER A 58 0.00 6.76 10.83
C SER A 58 -1.24 6.03 10.29
N THR A 59 -1.93 6.58 9.29
CA THR A 59 -3.10 5.93 8.67
C THR A 59 -2.71 4.85 7.66
N THR A 60 -1.44 4.79 7.26
CA THR A 60 -0.88 3.78 6.34
C THR A 60 0.09 2.81 7.05
N GLY A 61 0.60 3.18 8.23
CA GLY A 61 1.53 2.38 9.03
C GLY A 61 1.00 1.01 9.45
N LEU A 62 -0.33 0.84 9.54
CA LEU A 62 -0.99 -0.46 9.75
C LEU A 62 -0.79 -1.42 8.56
N TYR A 63 -0.60 -0.93 7.34
CA TYR A 63 -0.34 -1.76 6.15
C TYR A 63 1.15 -2.08 5.99
N THR A 64 2.03 -1.21 6.49
CA THR A 64 3.48 -1.41 6.43
C THR A 64 3.96 -2.52 7.37
N SER A 65 3.22 -2.83 8.45
CA SER A 65 3.55 -3.96 9.35
C SER A 65 3.30 -5.32 8.71
N VAL A 66 2.40 -5.40 7.73
CA VAL A 66 2.05 -6.65 7.02
C VAL A 66 3.13 -7.03 5.99
N SER A 67 3.90 -6.06 5.48
CA SER A 67 4.95 -6.31 4.49
C SER A 67 6.34 -6.50 5.10
N SER A 68 6.47 -7.50 5.97
CA SER A 68 7.78 -8.00 6.42
C SER A 68 8.71 -8.31 5.23
N ASP A 69 8.11 -8.78 4.13
CA ASP A 69 8.81 -9.18 2.91
C ASP A 69 9.36 -7.98 2.12
N TYR A 70 8.63 -6.87 2.00
CA TYR A 70 9.13 -5.69 1.29
C TYR A 70 10.33 -5.07 2.00
N ARG A 71 10.24 -4.94 3.33
CA ARG A 71 11.35 -4.40 4.14
C ARG A 71 12.58 -5.30 4.03
N THR A 72 12.38 -6.62 4.12
CA THR A 72 13.46 -7.60 4.01
C THR A 72 14.09 -7.59 2.61
N ARG A 73 13.28 -7.50 1.56
CA ARG A 73 13.76 -7.45 0.16
C ARG A 73 14.51 -6.16 -0.15
N THR A 74 14.03 -5.03 0.35
CA THR A 74 14.70 -3.73 0.15
C THR A 74 16.04 -3.68 0.87
N LEU A 75 16.09 -4.16 2.12
CA LEU A 75 17.35 -4.26 2.87
C LEU A 75 18.34 -5.20 2.17
N ARG A 76 17.89 -6.40 1.74
CA ARG A 76 18.73 -7.34 0.99
C ARG A 76 19.29 -6.70 -0.28
N ARG A 77 18.46 -6.04 -1.09
CA ARG A 77 18.89 -5.36 -2.31
C ARG A 77 20.01 -4.35 -2.07
N VAL A 78 19.87 -3.48 -1.05
CA VAL A 78 20.89 -2.47 -0.74
C VAL A 78 22.18 -3.13 -0.22
N LEU A 79 22.06 -4.16 0.61
CA LEU A 79 23.20 -4.94 1.10
C LEU A 79 23.96 -5.63 -0.05
N ASP A 80 23.25 -6.32 -0.94
CA ASP A 80 23.83 -7.02 -2.08
C ASP A 80 24.57 -6.05 -3.00
N GLN A 81 24.00 -4.87 -3.22
CA GLN A 81 24.59 -3.82 -4.04
C GLN A 81 25.86 -3.26 -3.38
N THR A 82 25.83 -3.01 -2.07
CA THR A 82 27.00 -2.53 -1.30
C THR A 82 28.13 -3.56 -1.27
N ILE A 83 27.79 -4.85 -1.11
CA ILE A 83 28.77 -5.95 -1.15
C ILE A 83 29.40 -6.05 -2.55
N THR A 84 28.58 -5.98 -3.60
CA THR A 84 29.05 -6.03 -4.99
C THR A 84 30.00 -4.89 -5.31
N ASP A 85 29.65 -3.67 -4.90
CA ASP A 85 30.52 -2.49 -5.08
C ASP A 85 31.84 -2.64 -4.32
N ALA A 86 31.81 -3.15 -3.09
CA ALA A 86 33.01 -3.40 -2.29
C ALA A 86 33.93 -4.48 -2.91
N LEU A 87 33.34 -5.54 -3.46
CA LEU A 87 34.08 -6.61 -4.16
C LEU A 87 34.70 -6.10 -5.46
N ASN A 88 33.95 -5.32 -6.25
CA ASN A 88 34.42 -4.75 -7.52
C ASN A 88 35.51 -3.70 -7.32
N ARG A 89 35.48 -2.95 -6.21
CA ARG A 89 36.53 -1.98 -5.86
C ARG A 89 37.89 -2.64 -5.57
N LYS A 90 37.91 -3.96 -5.32
CA LYS A 90 39.11 -4.72 -4.97
C LYS A 90 39.79 -5.41 -6.18
N ALA A 91 39.23 -5.30 -7.38
CA ALA A 91 39.88 -5.79 -8.59
C ALA A 91 41.06 -4.87 -8.96
N PRO A 92 42.32 -5.33 -8.87
CA PRO A 92 43.46 -4.53 -9.28
C PRO A 92 43.41 -4.32 -10.79
N THR A 93 43.51 -3.07 -11.23
CA THR A 93 43.80 -2.72 -12.62
C THR A 93 45.16 -3.33 -13.00
N PRO A 94 45.28 -4.04 -14.15
CA PRO A 94 46.56 -4.56 -14.61
C PRO A 94 47.58 -3.46 -14.92
#